data_AF-A0A2W1E6M1-F1
#
_entry.id   AF-A0A2W1E6M1-F1
#
_cell.length_a   1.000
_cell.length_b   1.000
_cell.length_c   1.000
_cell.angle_alpha   90.00
_cell.angle_beta   90.00
_cell.angle_gamma   90.00
#
_symmetry.space_group_name_H-M   'P 1'
#
loop_
_entity.id
_entity.type
_entity.pdbx_description
1 polymer ?
#
loop_
_entity_poly.entity_id
_entity_poly.type
_entity_poly.pdbx_seq_one_letter_code
_entity_poly.pdbx_strand_id
1 'polypeptide(L)'
;MLETPEANYGRIEAKVDAKSPAPATAVKGKNLLGSVPWLKLSATTDGSWAYKEVYRVHTAGGVAPENCQGIQGSFTVEYSAQYWFYA
;
A
#
# COMPACT_ATOMS: atom_id res chain seq x y z
N MET A 1 -12.52 -4.76 -0.92
CA MET A 1 -13.43 -5.68 -0.24
C MET A 1 -12.56 -6.54 0.65
N LEU A 2 -12.85 -6.59 1.95
CA LEU A 2 -12.11 -7.36 2.93
C LEU A 2 -13.00 -8.51 3.37
N GLU A 3 -12.93 -9.61 2.62
CA GLU A 3 -13.78 -10.79 2.79
C GLU A 3 -12.92 -12.04 2.91
N THR A 4 -13.25 -12.90 3.87
CA THR A 4 -12.73 -14.26 4.02
C THR A 4 -13.91 -15.23 3.95
N PRO A 5 -13.68 -16.56 3.81
CA PRO A 5 -14.77 -17.53 3.87
C PRO A 5 -15.59 -17.45 5.18
N GLU A 6 -15.00 -16.95 6.27
CA GLU A 6 -15.59 -16.91 7.61
C GLU A 6 -16.21 -15.55 7.95
N ALA A 7 -15.83 -14.46 7.27
CA ALA A 7 -16.28 -13.12 7.62
C ALA A 7 -16.30 -12.14 6.45
N ASN A 8 -17.29 -11.24 6.45
CA ASN A 8 -17.33 -10.07 5.57
C ASN A 8 -17.11 -8.79 6.40
N TYR A 9 -15.94 -8.17 6.23
CA TYR A 9 -15.58 -6.92 6.87
C TYR A 9 -15.88 -5.69 5.98
N GLY A 10 -16.55 -5.87 4.85
CA GLY A 10 -17.01 -4.79 4.00
C GLY A 10 -15.99 -4.30 2.97
N ARG A 11 -16.30 -3.15 2.35
CA ARG A 11 -15.52 -2.55 1.28
C ARG A 11 -15.41 -1.04 1.47
N ILE A 12 -14.31 -0.49 0.97
CA ILE A 12 -14.08 0.93 0.78
C ILE A 12 -13.52 1.15 -0.62
N GLU A 13 -13.93 2.24 -1.25
CA GLU A 13 -13.18 2.89 -2.33
C GLU A 13 -12.60 4.18 -1.77
N ALA A 14 -11.30 4.39 -1.99
CA ALA A 14 -10.57 5.48 -1.36
C ALA A 14 -9.58 6.11 -2.33
N LYS A 15 -9.32 7.39 -2.11
CA LYS A 15 -8.28 8.16 -2.81
C LYS A 15 -7.13 8.47 -1.85
N VAL A 16 -5.93 8.65 -2.41
CA VAL A 16 -4.79 9.13 -1.61
C VAL A 16 -5.10 10.54 -1.12
N ASP A 17 -5.12 10.70 0.20
CA ASP A 17 -5.32 11.97 0.89
C ASP A 17 -3.96 12.60 1.22
N ALA A 18 -3.06 11.80 1.77
CA ALA A 18 -1.69 12.19 2.07
C ALA A 18 -0.70 11.04 1.87
N LYS A 19 0.56 11.40 1.65
CA LYS A 19 1.68 10.44 1.58
C LYS A 19 2.89 10.99 2.31
N SER A 20 3.65 10.11 2.94
CA SER A 20 4.98 10.42 3.48
C SER A 20 5.98 9.36 3.06
N PRO A 21 7.28 9.70 2.91
CA PRO A 21 8.31 8.70 2.73
C PRO A 21 8.25 7.65 3.85
N ALA A 22 8.55 6.39 3.53
CA ALA A 22 8.78 5.40 4.58
C ALA A 22 9.95 5.87 5.48
N PRO A 23 9.93 5.55 6.79
CA PRO A 23 11.05 5.87 7.67
C PRO A 23 12.39 5.36 7.12
N ALA A 24 13.48 6.07 7.37
CA ALA A 24 14.82 5.65 6.92
C ALA A 24 15.24 4.27 7.48
N THR A 25 14.62 3.84 8.59
CA THR A 25 14.80 2.53 9.23
C THR A 25 13.92 1.42 8.65
N ALA A 26 13.07 1.72 7.66
CA ALA A 26 12.22 0.72 7.03
C ALA A 26 13.07 -0.34 6.30
N VAL A 27 12.64 -1.60 6.38
CA VAL A 27 13.34 -2.73 5.76
C VAL A 27 13.30 -2.59 4.24
N LYS A 28 14.45 -2.48 3.61
CA LYS A 28 14.56 -2.41 2.16
C LYS A 28 14.15 -3.75 1.53
N GLY A 29 13.61 -3.71 0.31
CA GLY A 29 13.36 -4.91 -0.48
C GLY A 29 14.66 -5.60 -0.93
N LYS A 30 14.55 -6.77 -1.56
CA LYS A 30 15.69 -7.53 -2.10
C LYS A 30 16.57 -6.72 -3.07
N ASN A 31 16.00 -5.71 -3.72
CA ASN A 31 16.69 -4.81 -4.64
C ASN A 31 17.42 -3.64 -3.95
N LEU A 32 17.31 -3.51 -2.61
CA LEU A 32 17.93 -2.45 -1.80
C LEU A 32 17.51 -1.01 -2.16
N LEU A 33 16.46 -0.83 -2.96
CA LEU A 33 16.00 0.49 -3.43
C LEU A 33 15.14 1.24 -2.40
N GLY A 34 14.75 0.59 -1.31
CA GLY A 34 13.99 1.18 -0.22
C GLY A 34 12.60 0.57 -0.04
N SER A 35 11.73 1.31 0.65
CA SER A 35 10.36 0.91 0.97
C SER A 35 9.35 1.91 0.43
N VAL A 36 8.21 1.40 -0.06
CA VAL A 36 7.14 2.26 -0.58
C VAL A 36 6.61 3.24 0.48
N PRO A 37 6.17 4.44 0.08
CA PRO A 37 5.66 5.47 0.99
C PRO A 37 4.54 4.98 1.90
N TRP A 38 4.41 5.59 3.07
CA TRP A 38 3.18 5.47 3.85
C TRP A 38 2.09 6.31 3.23
N LEU A 39 0.84 5.82 3.31
CA LEU A 39 -0.31 6.46 2.71
C LEU A 39 -1.41 6.64 3.75
N LYS A 40 -2.05 7.81 3.70
CA LYS A 40 -3.39 8.01 4.22
C LYS A 40 -4.34 8.04 3.03
N LEU A 41 -5.36 7.19 3.06
CA LEU A 41 -6.42 7.12 2.06
C LEU A 41 -7.72 7.54 2.72
N SER A 42 -8.50 8.38 2.03
CA SER A 42 -9.82 8.82 2.49
C SER A 42 -10.88 8.27 1.55
N ALA A 43 -12.00 7.82 2.11
CA ALA A 43 -13.12 7.28 1.37
C ALA A 43 -13.63 8.27 0.31
N THR A 44 -14.02 7.75 -0.85
CA THR A 44 -14.69 8.54 -1.88
C THR A 44 -16.12 8.89 -1.44
N THR A 45 -16.67 9.98 -1.98
CA THR A 45 -17.99 10.49 -1.59
C THR A 45 -19.15 9.85 -2.35
N ASP A 46 -18.86 9.03 -3.35
CA ASP A 46 -19.80 8.39 -4.27
C ASP A 46 -20.39 7.07 -3.72
N GLY A 47 -20.08 6.69 -2.48
CA GLY A 47 -20.57 5.44 -1.89
C GLY A 47 -20.79 5.49 -0.37
N SER A 48 -21.65 4.59 0.09
CA SER A 48 -21.79 4.26 1.52
C SER A 48 -20.78 3.19 1.88
N TRP A 49 -19.57 3.64 2.26
CA TRP A 49 -18.45 2.75 2.57
C TRP A 49 -18.41 2.31 4.03
N ALA A 50 -17.97 1.08 4.27
CA ALA A 50 -17.78 0.51 5.61
C ALA A 50 -16.64 1.18 6.39
N TYR A 51 -15.74 1.87 5.69
CA TYR A 51 -14.60 2.57 6.25
C TYR A 51 -14.52 3.99 5.70
N LYS A 52 -13.98 4.92 6.48
CA LYS A 52 -13.74 6.32 6.11
C LYS A 52 -12.29 6.61 5.81
N GLU A 53 -11.38 5.93 6.51
CA GLU A 53 -9.94 6.14 6.36
C GLU A 53 -9.18 4.81 6.34
N VAL A 54 -8.14 4.73 5.52
CA VAL A 54 -7.21 3.61 5.47
C VAL A 54 -5.78 4.12 5.53
N TYR A 55 -4.97 3.50 6.38
CA TYR A 55 -3.56 3.85 6.54
C TYR A 55 -2.70 2.68 6.09
N ARG A 56 -1.79 2.93 5.14
CA ARG A 56 -0.69 2.01 4.80
C ARG A 56 0.56 2.43 5.54
N VAL A 57 1.04 1.57 6.44
CA VAL A 57 2.20 1.81 7.31
C VAL A 57 3.07 0.55 7.39
N HIS A 58 4.19 0.61 8.11
CA HIS A 58 5.13 -0.50 8.28
C HIS A 58 5.49 -1.20 6.94
N THR A 59 5.88 -0.39 5.96
CA THR A 59 6.22 -0.86 4.62
C THR A 59 7.64 -1.43 4.56
N ALA A 60 7.81 -2.51 3.80
CA ALA A 60 9.11 -3.08 3.45
C ALA A 60 9.16 -3.37 1.95
N GLY A 61 10.20 -2.89 1.27
CA GLY A 61 10.37 -3.11 -0.18
C GLY A 61 9.35 -2.38 -1.07
N GLY A 62 9.23 -2.85 -2.31
CA GLY A 62 8.28 -2.32 -3.31
C GLY A 62 8.74 -1.09 -4.09
N VAL A 63 9.91 -0.51 -3.80
CA VAL A 63 10.47 0.56 -4.65
C VAL A 63 10.99 -0.07 -5.94
N ALA A 64 10.42 0.35 -7.07
CA ALA A 64 10.87 -0.10 -8.38
C ALA A 64 12.18 0.60 -8.80
N PRO A 65 12.99 -0.03 -9.67
CA PRO A 65 14.06 0.67 -10.38
C PRO A 65 13.53 1.93 -11.09
N GLU A 66 14.37 2.95 -11.22
CA GLU A 66 14.00 4.20 -11.89
C GLU A 66 13.62 3.98 -13.36
N ASN A 67 14.22 2.96 -13.99
CA ASN A 67 13.95 2.58 -15.37
C ASN A 67 14.11 1.06 -15.57
N CYS A 68 13.75 0.56 -16.75
CA CYS A 68 13.83 -0.87 -17.08
C CYS A 68 15.18 -1.28 -17.70
N GLN A 69 16.25 -0.51 -17.56
CA GLN A 69 17.54 -0.81 -18.19
C GLN A 69 18.09 -2.16 -17.69
N GLY A 70 18.47 -3.03 -18.63
CA GLY A 70 19.01 -4.35 -18.33
C GLY A 70 17.97 -5.39 -17.89
N ILE A 71 16.68 -5.03 -17.82
CA ILE A 71 15.61 -5.98 -17.52
C ILE A 71 15.05 -6.54 -18.82
N GLN A 72 15.11 -7.87 -18.98
CA GLN A 72 14.48 -8.59 -20.09
C GLN A 72 13.21 -9.28 -19.60
N GLY A 73 12.10 -9.05 -20.29
CA GLY A 73 10.80 -9.65 -19.93
C GLY A 73 10.13 -9.00 -18.73
N SER A 74 9.22 -9.73 -18.10
CA SER A 74 8.52 -9.28 -16.89
C SER A 74 9.37 -9.54 -15.65
N PHE A 75 9.27 -8.64 -14.68
CA PHE A 75 9.88 -8.79 -13.36
C PHE A 75 8.88 -8.39 -12.28
N THR A 76 9.18 -8.76 -11.05
CA THR A 76 8.37 -8.42 -9.88
C THR A 76 9.23 -7.75 -8.82
N VAL A 77 8.62 -6.84 -8.06
CA VAL A 77 9.24 -6.22 -6.87
C VAL A 77 8.37 -6.57 -5.68
N GLU A 78 8.89 -7.42 -4.82
CA GLU A 78 8.19 -7.84 -3.61
C GLU A 78 8.07 -6.67 -2.63
N TYR A 79 6.94 -6.63 -1.92
CA TYR A 79 6.72 -5.69 -0.84
C TYR A 79 5.80 -6.29 0.22
N SER A 80 5.91 -5.77 1.44
CA SER A 80 4.94 -5.99 2.51
C SER A 80 4.51 -4.65 3.10
N ALA A 81 3.28 -4.59 3.60
CA ALA A 81 2.75 -3.42 4.29
C ALA A 81 1.68 -3.84 5.30
N GLN A 82 1.52 -3.03 6.34
CA GLN A 82 0.39 -3.13 7.26
C GLN A 82 -0.68 -2.11 6.87
N TYR A 83 -1.94 -2.53 6.89
CA TYR A 83 -3.09 -1.68 6.62
C TYR A 83 -3.98 -1.57 7.85
N TRP A 84 -4.34 -0.34 8.23
CA TRP A 84 -5.33 -0.05 9.27
C TRP A 84 -6.57 0.55 8.63
N PHE A 85 -7.74 0.04 8.98
CA PHE A 85 -9.04 0.45 8.44
C PHE A 85 -9.86 1.08 9.57
N TYR A 86 -10.32 2.32 9.38
CA TYR A 86 -11.11 3.08 10.36
C TYR A 86 -12.49 3.42 9.78
N ALA A 87 -13.54 3.20 10.58
CA ALA A 87 -14.95 3.35 10.21
C ALA A 87 -15.56 4.67 10.68
#